data_AF-A0A255T9S2-F1
#
_entry.id   AF-A0A255T9S2-F1
#
_cell.length_a   1.000
_cell.length_b   1.000
_cell.length_c   1.000
_cell.angle_alpha   90.00
_cell.angle_beta   90.00
_cell.angle_gamma   90.00
#
_symmetry.space_group_name_H-M   'P 1'
#
loop_
_entity.id
_entity.type
_entity.pdbx_description
1 polymer ?
#
loop_
_entity_poly.entity_id
_entity_poly.type
_entity_poly.pdbx_seq_one_letter_code
_entity_poly.pdbx_strand_id
1 'polypeptide(L)'
;MRLLLNVVKKALPIANPDFEEAIQNVTTWYVEYDDTVYNHVLREIGQDAKNNIIVKMPDERNRGFWADSDFDLSVYASFNLTYISKIEFEKLWNSVELTK
;
A
#
# COMPACT_ATOMS: atom_id res chain seq x y z
N MET A 1 30.38 20.14 26.89
CA MET A 1 28.97 20.57 26.74
C MET A 1 28.53 20.32 25.31
N ARG A 2 27.57 19.41 25.10
CA ARG A 2 26.60 19.38 23.98
C ARG A 2 25.60 18.25 24.28
N LEU A 3 24.76 18.49 25.30
CA LEU A 3 23.40 17.97 25.27
C LEU A 3 22.75 18.60 24.04
N LEU A 4 22.20 17.79 23.14
CA LEU A 4 21.05 18.07 22.23
C LEU A 4 21.13 17.15 21.01
N LEU A 5 20.78 15.88 21.18
CA LEU A 5 20.49 14.98 20.06
C LEU A 5 19.36 14.00 20.41
N ASN A 6 18.42 14.40 21.27
CA ASN A 6 17.29 13.54 21.66
C ASN A 6 15.90 14.10 21.26
N VAL A 7 15.82 15.18 20.47
CA VAL A 7 14.53 15.81 20.12
C VAL A 7 14.14 15.66 18.64
N VAL A 8 15.05 15.23 17.75
CA VAL A 8 14.78 15.22 16.30
C VAL A 8 13.99 13.98 15.82
N LYS A 9 13.85 12.92 16.63
CA LYS A 9 13.28 11.64 16.16
C LYS A 9 11.75 11.56 16.12
N LYS A 10 10.99 12.54 16.63
CA LYS A 10 9.52 12.43 16.80
C LYS A 10 8.66 13.21 15.80
N ALA A 11 9.27 13.90 14.84
CA ALA A 11 8.54 14.80 13.92
C ALA A 11 8.73 14.44 12.44
N LEU A 12 9.05 13.19 12.11
CA LEU A 12 9.00 12.72 10.73
C LEU A 12 7.57 12.26 10.44
N PRO A 13 6.87 12.87 9.46
CA PRO A 13 5.58 12.38 9.04
C PRO A 13 5.75 10.95 8.50
N ILE A 14 5.03 10.00 9.08
CA ILE A 14 4.98 8.62 8.60
C ILE A 14 3.95 8.58 7.46
N ALA A 15 4.32 7.98 6.33
CA ALA A 15 3.45 7.94 5.14
C ALA A 15 2.19 7.10 5.36
N ASN A 16 2.33 5.99 6.09
CA ASN A 16 1.29 5.00 6.34
C ASN A 16 1.19 4.66 7.84
N PRO A 17 0.85 5.64 8.71
CA PRO A 17 0.90 5.49 10.16
C PRO A 17 0.05 4.34 10.70
N ASP A 18 -1.01 3.93 10.01
CA ASP A 18 -1.90 2.85 10.46
C ASP A 18 -1.43 1.47 9.97
N PHE A 19 -0.58 1.42 8.94
CA PHE A 19 -0.20 0.19 8.26
C PHE A 19 1.31 -0.07 8.21
N GLU A 20 2.16 0.79 8.77
CA GLU A 20 3.62 0.68 8.72
C GLU A 20 4.13 -0.71 9.15
N GLU A 21 3.61 -1.24 10.26
CA GLU A 21 3.97 -2.59 10.74
C GLU A 21 3.29 -3.69 9.92
N ALA A 22 2.07 -3.47 9.44
CA ALA A 22 1.31 -4.44 8.66
C ALA A 22 1.92 -4.68 7.29
N ILE A 23 2.43 -3.63 6.62
CA ILE A 23 3.09 -3.69 5.31
C ILE A 23 4.22 -4.73 5.30
N GLN A 24 4.99 -4.84 6.39
CA GLN A 24 6.09 -5.82 6.49
C GLN A 24 5.62 -7.28 6.50
N ASN A 25 4.35 -7.53 6.80
CA ASN A 25 3.76 -8.87 6.84
C ASN A 25 2.98 -9.21 5.56
N VAL A 26 2.93 -8.29 4.58
CA VAL A 26 2.24 -8.54 3.31
C VAL A 26 3.04 -9.53 2.47
N THR A 27 2.36 -10.59 2.04
CA THR A 27 2.91 -11.63 1.15
C THR A 27 2.37 -11.55 -0.27
N THR A 28 1.17 -10.98 -0.44
CA THR A 28 0.53 -10.78 -1.73
C THR A 28 -0.06 -9.38 -1.82
N TRP A 29 0.25 -8.68 -2.89
CA TRP A 29 -0.31 -7.38 -3.22
C TRP A 29 -1.31 -7.49 -4.37
N TYR A 30 -2.44 -6.84 -4.23
CA TYR A 30 -3.35 -6.53 -5.33
C TYR A 30 -3.29 -5.03 -5.55
N VAL A 31 -3.08 -4.61 -6.79
CA VAL A 31 -3.03 -3.20 -7.16
C VAL A 31 -4.05 -2.93 -8.26
N GLU A 32 -4.80 -1.85 -8.13
CA GLU A 32 -5.53 -1.25 -9.23
C GLU A 32 -4.62 -0.23 -9.90
N TYR A 33 -4.18 -0.52 -11.12
CA TYR A 33 -3.30 0.33 -11.90
C TYR A 33 -4.11 1.05 -12.99
N ASP A 34 -3.95 2.36 -13.11
CA ASP A 34 -4.46 3.13 -14.26
C ASP A 34 -3.36 3.26 -15.31
N ASP A 35 -3.51 2.56 -16.44
CA ASP A 35 -2.60 2.61 -17.59
C ASP A 35 -2.99 3.67 -18.63
N THR A 36 -3.93 4.57 -18.30
CA THR A 36 -4.45 5.59 -19.20
C THR A 36 -3.95 6.99 -18.87
N VAL A 37 -4.60 7.68 -17.95
CA VAL A 37 -4.38 9.11 -17.66
C VAL A 37 -3.18 9.29 -16.74
N TYR A 38 -3.07 8.40 -15.77
CA TYR A 38 -2.24 8.58 -14.60
C TYR A 38 -0.97 7.73 -14.60
N ASN A 39 -0.99 6.59 -15.29
CA ASN A 39 0.12 5.63 -15.37
C ASN A 39 0.68 5.26 -13.99
N HIS A 40 -0.21 5.04 -13.01
CA HIS A 40 0.15 4.74 -11.62
C HIS A 40 -0.87 3.86 -10.89
N VAL A 41 -0.49 3.33 -9.71
CA VAL A 41 -1.39 2.58 -8.82
C VAL A 41 -2.33 3.53 -8.08
N LEU A 42 -3.64 3.29 -8.20
CA LEU A 42 -4.68 4.09 -7.56
C LEU A 42 -5.11 3.54 -6.21
N ARG A 43 -5.19 2.20 -6.10
CA ARG A 43 -5.61 1.47 -4.90
C ARG A 43 -4.80 0.21 -4.74
N GLU A 44 -4.60 -0.21 -3.50
CA GLU A 44 -3.84 -1.39 -3.15
C GLU A 44 -4.42 -2.14 -1.95
N ILE A 45 -4.32 -3.47 -2.01
CA ILE A 45 -4.71 -4.39 -0.95
C ILE A 45 -3.51 -5.29 -0.65
N GLY A 46 -3.14 -5.40 0.62
CA GLY A 46 -2.11 -6.32 1.09
C GLY A 46 -2.70 -7.48 1.87
N GLN A 47 -2.34 -8.71 1.49
CA GLN A 47 -2.69 -9.93 2.21
C GLN A 47 -1.50 -10.54 2.95
N ASP A 48 -1.75 -11.04 4.16
CA ASP A 48 -0.79 -11.82 4.92
C ASP A 48 -0.67 -13.27 4.40
N ALA A 49 0.24 -14.06 4.99
CA ALA A 49 0.46 -15.46 4.62
C ALA A 49 -0.76 -16.38 4.88
N LYS A 50 -1.80 -15.90 5.57
CA LYS A 50 -3.05 -16.61 5.85
C LYS A 50 -4.19 -16.11 4.96
N ASN A 51 -3.89 -15.29 3.94
CA ASN A 51 -4.84 -14.64 3.04
C ASN A 51 -5.79 -13.65 3.73
N ASN A 52 -5.46 -13.16 4.94
CA ASN A 52 -6.20 -12.08 5.55
C ASN A 52 -5.79 -10.77 4.90
N ILE A 53 -6.77 -9.92 4.57
CA ILE A 53 -6.51 -8.55 4.18
C ILE A 53 -6.07 -7.79 5.43
N ILE A 54 -4.84 -7.27 5.41
CA ILE A 54 -4.22 -6.54 6.53
C ILE A 54 -3.86 -5.10 6.17
N VAL A 55 -3.92 -4.76 4.88
CA VAL A 55 -3.67 -3.42 4.35
C VAL A 55 -4.70 -3.11 3.27
N LYS A 56 -5.28 -1.90 3.32
CA LYS A 56 -6.07 -1.30 2.25
C LYS A 56 -5.72 0.19 2.17
N MET A 57 -5.15 0.62 1.05
CA MET A 57 -4.65 2.00 0.86
C MET A 57 -4.88 2.45 -0.60
N PRO A 58 -4.81 3.75 -0.90
CA PRO A 58 -4.72 4.88 0.02
C PRO A 58 -6.01 5.12 0.80
N ASP A 59 -5.91 5.90 1.87
CA ASP A 59 -7.04 6.51 2.58
C ASP A 59 -6.66 7.89 3.13
N GLU A 60 -7.48 8.49 4.01
CA GLU A 60 -7.24 9.82 4.57
C GLU A 60 -5.90 9.99 5.31
N ARG A 61 -5.36 8.91 5.90
CA ARG A 61 -4.16 8.94 6.75
C ARG A 61 -2.97 8.21 6.15
N ASN A 62 -3.20 7.35 5.16
CA ASN A 62 -2.20 6.46 4.60
C ASN A 62 -2.09 6.66 3.08
N ARG A 63 -0.88 6.97 2.60
CA ARG A 63 -0.61 7.27 1.18
C ARG A 63 -0.60 6.03 0.27
N GLY A 64 -0.32 4.86 0.83
CA GLY A 64 -0.02 3.65 0.07
C GLY A 64 1.48 3.39 -0.04
N PHE A 65 1.83 2.17 -0.43
CA PHE A 65 3.19 1.70 -0.64
C PHE A 65 3.54 1.72 -2.13
N TRP A 66 2.71 1.07 -2.95
CA TRP A 66 2.82 1.10 -4.41
C TRP A 66 2.19 2.37 -4.99
N ALA A 67 1.08 2.84 -4.39
CA ALA A 67 0.44 4.08 -4.80
C ALA A 67 1.33 5.33 -4.58
N ASP A 68 2.30 5.28 -3.65
CA ASP A 68 3.28 6.36 -3.40
C ASP A 68 4.54 6.22 -4.30
N SER A 69 4.54 5.29 -5.25
CA SER A 69 5.64 5.07 -6.19
C SER A 69 5.28 5.55 -7.60
N ASP A 70 6.18 6.30 -8.23
CA ASP A 70 6.06 6.76 -9.62
C ASP A 70 6.65 5.71 -10.58
N PHE A 71 6.06 4.50 -10.57
CA PHE A 71 6.47 3.40 -11.41
C PHE A 71 5.47 3.14 -12.54
N ASP A 72 6.00 2.93 -13.73
CA ASP A 72 5.20 2.45 -14.86
C ASP A 72 4.92 0.94 -14.76
N LEU A 73 4.01 0.44 -15.60
CA LEU A 73 3.61 -0.97 -15.63
C LEU A 73 4.79 -1.93 -15.91
N SER A 74 5.86 -1.46 -16.56
CA SER A 74 7.02 -2.29 -16.91
C SER A 74 7.81 -2.72 -15.69
N VAL A 75 7.88 -1.87 -14.65
CA VAL A 75 8.50 -2.23 -13.37
C VAL A 75 7.74 -3.39 -12.73
N TYR A 76 6.41 -3.30 -12.71
CA TYR A 76 5.54 -4.33 -12.14
C TYR A 76 5.61 -5.65 -12.91
N ALA A 77 5.81 -5.61 -14.24
CA ALA A 77 5.95 -6.81 -15.06
C ALA A 77 7.11 -7.73 -14.63
N SER A 78 8.12 -7.19 -13.93
CA SER A 78 9.22 -7.98 -13.36
C SER A 78 8.80 -8.88 -12.17
N PHE A 79 7.61 -8.68 -11.61
CA PHE A 79 7.10 -9.38 -10.42
C PHE A 79 6.14 -10.54 -10.74
N ASN A 80 6.14 -11.10 -11.96
CA ASN A 80 5.25 -12.18 -12.38
C ASN A 80 3.76 -11.87 -12.12
N LEU A 81 3.27 -10.79 -12.72
CA LEU A 81 1.91 -10.31 -12.52
C LEU A 81 0.87 -11.36 -12.92
N THR A 82 -0.19 -11.44 -12.13
CA THR A 82 -1.44 -12.11 -12.50
C THR A 82 -2.53 -11.06 -12.58
N TYR A 83 -3.15 -10.93 -13.76
CA TYR A 83 -4.26 -10.02 -13.94
C TYR A 83 -5.53 -10.58 -13.31
N ILE A 84 -6.26 -9.72 -12.61
CA ILE A 84 -7.60 -9.99 -12.12
C ILE A 84 -8.59 -8.97 -12.71
N SER A 85 -9.86 -9.34 -12.76
CA SER A 85 -10.90 -8.42 -13.20
C SER A 85 -11.16 -7.33 -12.18
N LYS A 86 -11.68 -6.18 -12.65
CA LYS A 86 -12.20 -5.13 -11.78
C LYS A 86 -13.21 -5.66 -10.76
N ILE A 87 -14.08 -6.60 -11.18
CA ILE A 87 -15.10 -7.18 -10.31
C ILE A 87 -14.46 -7.96 -9.16
N GLU A 88 -13.39 -8.71 -9.42
CA GLU A 88 -12.65 -9.43 -8.38
C GLU A 88 -11.95 -8.47 -7.41
N PHE A 89 -11.31 -7.43 -7.95
CA PHE A 89 -10.67 -6.42 -7.11
C PHE A 89 -11.68 -5.72 -6.20
N GLU A 90 -12.83 -5.28 -6.73
CA GLU A 90 -13.87 -4.63 -5.94
C GLU A 90 -14.47 -5.55 -4.87
N LYS A 91 -14.59 -6.86 -5.14
CA LYS A 91 -15.03 -7.82 -4.13
C LYS A 91 -14.05 -7.88 -2.95
N LEU A 92 -12.75 -7.93 -3.22
CA LEU A 92 -11.72 -7.88 -2.18
C LEU A 92 -11.72 -6.53 -1.45
N TRP A 93 -11.81 -5.43 -2.21
CA TRP A 93 -11.83 -4.09 -1.65
C TRP A 93 -12.99 -3.87 -0.69
N ASN A 94 -14.16 -4.45 -0.97
CA ASN A 94 -15.36 -4.28 -0.13
C ASN A 94 -15.60 -5.44 0.86
N SER A 95 -14.70 -6.43 0.96
CA SER A 95 -14.94 -7.61 1.81
C SER A 95 -14.66 -7.39 3.29
N VAL A 96 -13.86 -6.39 3.63
CA VAL A 96 -13.50 -6.08 5.02
C VAL A 96 -13.28 -4.58 5.20
N GLU A 97 -13.72 -4.08 6.35
CA GLU A 97 -13.33 -2.78 6.86
C GLU A 97 -12.19 -2.97 7.86
N LEU A 98 -11.05 -2.33 7.58
CA LEU A 98 -9.92 -2.34 8.51
C LEU A 98 -10.17 -1.24 9.54
N THR A 99 -10.32 -1.64 10.80
CA THR A 99 -10.42 -0.68 11.90
C THR A 99 -9.02 -0.13 12.16
N LYS A 100 -8.89 1.20 12.12
CA LYS A 100 -7.63 1.93 12.27
C LYS A 100 -7.39 2.29 13.73
#